data_AF-A0A960PB33-F1
#
_entry.id   AF-A0A960PB33-F1
#
_cell.length_a   1.000
_cell.length_b   1.000
_cell.length_c   1.000
_cell.angle_alpha   90.00
_cell.angle_beta   90.00
_cell.angle_gamma   90.00
#
_symmetry.space_group_name_H-M   'P 1'
#
loop_
_entity.id
_entity.type
_entity.pdbx_description
1 polymer ?
#
loop_
_entity_poly.entity_id
_entity_poly.type
_entity_poly.pdbx_seq_one_letter_code
_entity_poly.pdbx_strand_id
1 'polypeptide(L)'
;MPSEQLQAEAWVGDAVLCLYGRLRILERGGHVDGAQYQRMSSNQFLSAFGEPTAVEAELGRVYHEQGLAAAFAWIEERWMPLFDRQEANRSKRRGAA
;
A
#
# COMPACT_ATOMS: atom_id res chain seq x y z
N MET A 1 1.64 -1.82 26.30
CA MET A 1 0.79 -3.04 26.11
C MET A 1 0.96 -3.57 24.69
N PRO A 2 0.77 -4.86 24.39
CA PRO A 2 0.96 -5.42 23.03
C PRO A 2 0.19 -4.69 21.91
N SER A 3 -0.93 -4.03 22.24
CA SER A 3 -1.73 -3.22 21.30
C SER A 3 -1.09 -1.89 20.91
N GLU A 4 -0.34 -1.23 21.81
CA GLU A 4 0.28 0.07 21.52
C GLU A 4 1.46 -0.08 20.54
N GLN A 5 2.23 -1.15 20.70
CA GLN A 5 3.33 -1.44 19.78
C GLN A 5 2.80 -1.77 18.38
N LEU A 6 1.76 -2.60 18.29
CA LEU A 6 1.10 -2.89 17.01
C LEU A 6 0.61 -1.60 16.32
N GLN A 7 -0.02 -0.70 17.08
CA GLN A 7 -0.49 0.58 16.56
C GLN A 7 0.65 1.50 16.13
N ALA A 8 1.75 1.55 16.89
CA ALA A 8 2.92 2.35 16.53
C ALA A 8 3.59 1.83 15.24
N GLU A 9 3.74 0.51 15.12
CA GLU A 9 4.27 -0.13 13.91
C GLU A 9 3.35 0.13 12.71
N ALA A 10 2.02 -0.02 12.89
CA ALA A 10 1.04 0.26 11.84
C ALA A 10 1.07 1.74 11.42
N TRP A 11 1.19 2.66 12.36
CA TRP A 11 1.28 4.09 12.10
C TRP A 11 2.49 4.44 11.22
N VAL A 12 3.64 3.81 11.48
CA VAL A 12 4.83 3.96 10.63
C VAL A 12 4.62 3.30 9.27
N GLY A 13 4.02 2.11 9.24
CA GLY A 13 3.68 1.40 8.01
C GLY A 13 2.77 2.20 7.08
N ASP A 14 1.70 2.81 7.59
CA ASP A 14 0.81 3.68 6.82
C ASP A 14 1.57 4.88 6.21
N ALA A 15 2.47 5.51 6.97
CA ALA A 15 3.30 6.60 6.46
C ALA A 15 4.22 6.15 5.31
N VAL A 16 4.79 4.94 5.41
CA VAL A 16 5.61 4.34 4.35
C VAL A 16 4.78 4.02 3.11
N LEU A 17 3.60 3.40 3.28
CA LEU A 17 2.65 3.14 2.19
C LEU A 17 2.19 4.44 1.52
N CYS A 18 1.97 5.50 2.31
CA CYS A 18 1.60 6.82 1.82
C CYS A 18 2.66 7.41 0.89
N LEU A 19 3.92 7.41 1.32
CA LEU A 19 5.03 7.89 0.50
C LEU A 19 5.17 7.05 -0.78
N TYR A 20 5.22 5.73 -0.63
CA TYR A 20 5.34 4.81 -1.76
C TYR A 20 4.22 5.02 -2.79
N GLY A 21 2.96 5.02 -2.34
CA GLY A 21 1.81 5.13 -3.22
C GLY A 21 1.81 6.44 -3.99
N ARG A 22 2.14 7.56 -3.33
CA ARG A 22 2.23 8.87 -3.98
C ARG A 22 3.35 8.93 -5.02
N LEU A 23 4.54 8.39 -4.70
CA LEU A 23 5.65 8.33 -5.64
C LEU A 23 5.29 7.49 -6.87
N ARG A 24 4.77 6.28 -6.67
CA ARG A 24 4.35 5.38 -7.75
C ARG A 24 3.32 6.03 -8.69
N ILE A 25 2.35 6.75 -8.13
CA ILE A 25 1.32 7.45 -8.92
C ILE A 25 1.94 8.55 -9.77
N LEU A 26 2.82 9.36 -9.17
CA LEU A 26 3.52 10.42 -9.90
C LEU A 26 4.44 9.87 -10.98
N GLU A 27 5.17 8.80 -10.71
CA GLU A 27 6.09 8.15 -11.66
C GLU A 27 5.35 7.52 -12.85
N ARG A 28 4.19 6.90 -12.62
CA ARG A 28 3.44 6.21 -13.68
C ARG A 28 2.48 7.13 -14.44
N GLY A 29 1.84 8.07 -13.74
CA GLY A 29 0.77 8.91 -14.30
C GLY A 29 1.23 10.32 -14.67
N GLY A 30 2.32 10.82 -14.08
CA GLY A 30 2.78 12.20 -14.26
C GLY A 30 1.86 13.25 -13.63
N HIS A 31 0.84 12.85 -12.87
CA HIS A 31 -0.09 13.74 -12.18
C HIS A 31 -0.56 13.14 -10.87
N VAL A 32 -1.12 13.98 -9.99
CA VAL A 32 -1.75 13.52 -8.75
C VAL A 32 -3.05 12.77 -9.08
N ASP A 33 -3.19 11.54 -8.56
CA ASP A 33 -4.43 10.76 -8.59
C ASP A 33 -4.80 10.28 -7.19
N GLY A 34 -5.57 11.10 -6.47
CA GLY A 34 -6.03 10.76 -5.12
C GLY A 34 -6.97 9.55 -5.08
N ALA A 35 -7.72 9.29 -6.16
CA ALA A 35 -8.62 8.16 -6.21
C ALA A 35 -7.85 6.85 -6.36
N GLN A 36 -6.79 6.82 -7.17
CA GLN A 36 -5.89 5.66 -7.25
C GLN A 36 -5.18 5.41 -5.93
N TYR A 37 -4.69 6.46 -5.28
CA TYR A 37 -4.09 6.36 -3.95
C TYR A 37 -5.06 5.74 -2.93
N GLN A 38 -6.28 6.28 -2.84
CA GLN A 38 -7.29 5.78 -1.89
C GLN A 38 -7.60 4.30 -2.10
N ARG A 39 -7.58 3.80 -3.34
CA ARG A 39 -7.75 2.35 -3.59
C ARG A 39 -6.58 1.54 -3.06
N MET A 40 -5.36 2.03 -3.27
CA MET A 40 -4.11 1.36 -2.86
C MET A 40 -3.96 1.29 -1.34
N SER A 41 -4.40 2.33 -0.62
CA SER A 41 -4.28 2.42 0.84
C SER A 41 -5.59 2.11 1.57
N SER A 42 -6.58 1.50 0.90
CA SER A 42 -7.87 1.19 1.55
C SER A 42 -7.77 -0.07 2.41
N ASN A 43 -8.47 -0.08 3.55
CA ASN A 43 -8.67 -1.30 4.34
C ASN A 43 -9.24 -2.44 3.49
N GLN A 44 -10.11 -2.14 2.53
CA GLN A 44 -10.65 -3.15 1.62
C GLN A 44 -9.55 -3.85 0.81
N PHE A 45 -8.55 -3.10 0.33
CA PHE A 45 -7.41 -3.65 -0.38
C PHE A 45 -6.47 -4.40 0.58
N LEU A 46 -6.11 -3.79 1.71
CA LEU A 46 -5.21 -4.39 2.70
C LEU A 46 -5.78 -5.67 3.33
N SER A 47 -7.10 -5.76 3.45
CA SER A 47 -7.81 -6.97 3.89
C SER A 47 -7.56 -8.21 3.02
N ALA A 48 -7.07 -8.04 1.78
CA ALA A 48 -6.65 -9.18 0.96
C ALA A 48 -5.36 -9.86 1.46
N PHE A 49 -4.60 -9.20 2.35
CA PHE A 49 -3.33 -9.68 2.88
C PHE A 49 -3.39 -10.04 4.37
N GLY A 50 -4.45 -9.66 5.08
CA GLY A 50 -4.61 -9.91 6.51
C GLY A 50 -5.52 -8.87 7.19
N GLU A 51 -5.48 -8.78 8.51
CA GLU A 51 -6.12 -7.67 9.21
C GLU A 51 -5.33 -6.36 8.89
N PRO A 52 -6.00 -5.27 8.46
CA PRO A 52 -5.31 -4.07 7.94
C PRO A 52 -4.23 -3.51 8.88
N THR A 53 -4.52 -3.37 10.17
CA THR A 53 -3.57 -2.84 11.15
C THR A 53 -2.33 -3.73 11.27
N ALA A 54 -2.51 -5.05 11.30
CA ALA A 54 -1.42 -6.01 11.34
C ALA A 54 -0.58 -6.00 10.06
N VAL A 55 -1.21 -5.80 8.90
CA VAL A 55 -0.56 -5.70 7.59
C VAL A 55 0.29 -4.43 7.51
N GLU A 56 -0.24 -3.28 7.96
CA GLU A 56 0.52 -2.04 8.08
C GLU A 56 1.66 -2.18 9.08
N ALA A 57 1.43 -2.83 10.22
CA ALA A 57 2.47 -3.08 11.21
C ALA A 57 3.61 -3.95 10.66
N GLU A 58 3.30 -4.95 9.81
CA GLU A 58 4.34 -5.73 9.13
C GLU A 58 5.23 -4.84 8.26
N LEU A 59 4.63 -3.94 7.48
CA LEU A 59 5.39 -2.96 6.68
C LEU A 59 6.23 -2.03 7.57
N GLY A 60 5.66 -1.56 8.68
CA GLY A 60 6.37 -0.74 9.67
C GLY A 60 7.60 -1.44 10.25
N ARG A 61 7.49 -2.74 10.57
CA ARG A 61 8.62 -3.55 11.03
C ARG A 61 9.70 -3.71 9.97
N VAL A 62 9.32 -3.98 8.71
CA VAL A 62 10.28 -4.06 7.59
C VAL A 62 11.05 -2.75 7.44
N TYR A 63 10.35 -1.60 7.51
CA TYR A 63 10.99 -0.30 7.48
C TYR A 63 11.96 -0.10 8.66
N HIS A 64 11.55 -0.46 9.88
CA HIS A 64 12.38 -0.30 11.06
C HIS A 64 13.67 -1.14 11.02
N GLU A 65 13.58 -2.36 10.50
CA GLU A 65 14.71 -3.29 10.46
C GLU A 65 15.64 -3.06 9.27
N GLN A 66 15.09 -2.68 8.11
CA GLN A 66 15.80 -2.74 6.83
C GLN A 66 15.77 -1.42 6.04
N GLY A 67 15.06 -0.42 6.54
CA GLY A 67 14.96 0.89 5.94
C GLY A 67 13.98 1.00 4.77
N LEU A 68 13.91 2.21 4.21
CA LEU A 68 12.88 2.60 3.24
C LEU A 68 12.92 1.80 1.94
N ALA A 69 14.11 1.54 1.40
CA ALA A 69 14.26 0.83 0.13
C ALA A 69 13.74 -0.62 0.22
N ALA A 70 14.01 -1.30 1.34
CA ALA A 70 13.51 -2.65 1.58
C ALA A 70 11.98 -2.65 1.75
N ALA A 71 11.43 -1.67 2.46
CA ALA A 71 9.98 -1.52 2.60
C ALA A 71 9.28 -1.30 1.24
N PHE A 72 9.85 -0.48 0.35
CA PHE A 72 9.32 -0.28 -0.99
C PHE A 72 9.39 -1.56 -1.83
N ALA A 73 10.52 -2.27 -1.81
CA ALA A 73 10.66 -3.55 -2.50
C ALA A 73 9.63 -4.57 -1.99
N TRP A 74 9.41 -4.62 -0.68
CA TRP A 74 8.41 -5.50 -0.07
C TRP A 74 6.98 -5.17 -0.56
N ILE A 75 6.62 -3.88 -0.69
CA ILE A 75 5.32 -3.46 -1.24
C ILE A 75 5.19 -3.90 -2.72
N GLU A 76 6.23 -3.68 -3.51
CA GLU A 76 6.29 -4.06 -4.94
C GLU A 76 6.14 -5.57 -5.13
N GLU A 77 6.77 -6.38 -4.28
CA GLU A 77 6.70 -7.84 -4.38
C GLU A 77 5.35 -8.40 -3.92
N ARG A 78 4.75 -7.83 -2.86
CA ARG A 78 3.57 -8.42 -2.22
C ARG A 78 2.25 -7.79 -2.63
N TRP A 79 2.15 -6.47 -2.61
CA TRP A 79 0.87 -5.77 -2.79
C TRP A 79 0.60 -5.41 -4.24
N MET A 80 1.62 -4.95 -4.95
CA MET A 80 1.44 -4.42 -6.30
C MET A 80 0.95 -5.41 -7.35
N PRO A 81 1.33 -6.71 -7.33
CA PRO A 81 0.81 -7.66 -8.31
C PRO A 81 -0.72 -7.79 -8.25
N LEU A 82 -1.30 -7.70 -7.04
CA LEU A 82 -2.74 -7.70 -6.86
C LEU A 82 -3.35 -6.35 -7.27
N PHE A 83 -2.74 -5.25 -6.83
CA PHE A 83 -3.23 -3.90 -7.14
C PHE A 83 -3.29 -3.65 -8.65
N ASP A 84 -2.20 -3.94 -9.37
CA ASP A 84 -2.11 -3.74 -10.81
C ASP A 84 -3.15 -4.60 -11.56
N ARG A 85 -3.42 -5.83 -11.09
CA ARG A 85 -4.49 -6.68 -11.62
C ARG A 85 -5.87 -6.08 -11.42
N GLN A 86 -6.15 -5.52 -10.23
CA GLN A 86 -7.43 -4.87 -9.93
C GLN A 86 -7.64 -3.62 -10.79
N GLU A 87 -6.61 -2.81 -10.97
CA GLU A 87 -6.67 -1.60 -11.81
C GLU A 87 -6.86 -1.96 -13.29
N ALA A 88 -6.15 -2.97 -13.81
CA ALA A 88 -6.35 -3.45 -15.18
C ALA A 88 -7.80 -3.91 -15.42
N ASN A 89 -8.39 -4.64 -14.46
CA ASN A 89 -9.79 -5.08 -14.54
C ASN A 89 -10.78 -3.91 -14.46
N ARG A 90 -10.48 -2.89 -13.64
CA ARG A 90 -11.29 -1.67 -13.53
C ARG A 90 -11.28 -0.88 -14.84
N SER A 91 -10.12 -0.72 -15.48
CA SER A 91 -10.00 -0.05 -16.77
C SER A 91 -10.78 -0.77 -17.88
N LYS A 92 -10.73 -2.11 -17.92
CA LYS A 92 -11.53 -2.90 -18.87
C LYS A 92 -13.03 -2.70 -18.69
N ARG A 93 -13.52 -2.67 -17.44
CA ARG A 93 -14.94 -2.43 -17.15
C ARG A 93 -15.39 -1.02 -17.53
N ARG A 94 -14.51 -0.02 -17.39
CA ARG A 94 -14.77 1.37 -17.82
C ARG A 94 -14.79 1.57 -19.33
N GLY A 95 -14.07 0.75 -20.10
CA GLY A 95 -14.07 0.81 -21.56
C GLY A 95 -15.16 -0.04 -22.22
N ALA A 96 -15.81 -0.92 -21.47
CA ALA A 96 -16.93 -1.75 -21.92
C ALA A 96 -18.31 -1.17 -21.59
N ALA A 97 -18.34 0.00 -20.93
CA ALA A 97 -19.53 0.79 -20.59
C ALA A 97 -19.52 2.09 -21.39
#